data_AF-A0A534CMG8-F1
#
_entry.id   AF-A0A534CMG8-F1
#
_cell.length_a   1.000
_cell.length_b   1.000
_cell.length_c   1.000
_cell.angle_alpha   90.00
_cell.angle_beta   90.00
_cell.angle_gamma   90.00
#
_symmetry.space_group_name_H-M   'P 1'
#
loop_
_entity.id
_entity.type
_entity.pdbx_description
1 polymer ?
#
loop_
_entity_poly.entity_id
_entity_poly.type
_entity_poly.pdbx_seq_one_letter_code
_entity_poly.pdbx_strand_id
1 'polypeptide(L)'
;MTPVSVRSSRNVEAQRVALEARAAARTGSVAAFIGPPQRERLPSSSEGAWCLTTPAPSWTINTTIVENKCRCHIILTAPASGSTLARGNRRRRGVVKVLTPTVRKGASLLLYPLLLGGALLLWSSLWLGVGWDADMSMQLVYWLFLAVLVVLERLLPFEPAWNRNDGQLRNDIVLSILTIALNSLATIVCLGAIAWAIARIEPLVSLQVWPAHWPLYVQIVPGIVLWDLGNHLAHRWAHKVPLLWRFHSVHHSAPRLSVINAGRFHPIDIVKSVVIGSPIPILLGVPAEIAEWYAALYLFGGILTHANIDLRCTFFSRFINTPDLHRWHHSPHREETDTNYGEVTVAWDRLFGSYVFHPRGARRNLGLGYTVPVSRHLAEAIWQPLTPAGHRAGPENRIVSLPEGVTAIADIELAALLAATAPAHGPERAADPVHGMHAKP
;
A
#
# COMPACT_ATOMS: atom_id res chain seq x y z
N MET A 1 -18.24 48.28 -23.61
CA MET A 1 -18.08 47.30 -22.52
C MET A 1 -16.72 46.63 -22.69
N THR A 2 -15.91 46.74 -21.64
CA THR A 2 -14.60 46.11 -21.36
C THR A 2 -14.69 44.56 -21.33
N PRO A 3 -13.58 43.78 -21.35
CA PRO A 3 -12.38 44.03 -20.53
C PRO A 3 -11.00 43.94 -21.20
N VAL A 4 -10.14 44.80 -20.67
CA VAL A 4 -8.69 44.91 -20.83
C VAL A 4 -8.01 44.06 -19.75
N SER A 5 -6.96 43.31 -20.14
CA SER A 5 -6.17 42.47 -19.26
C SER A 5 -5.25 43.27 -18.32
N VAL A 6 -5.32 43.03 -17.02
CA VAL A 6 -4.34 43.51 -16.03
C VAL A 6 -3.26 42.44 -15.86
N ARG A 7 -2.06 42.67 -16.41
CA ARG A 7 -0.85 41.93 -16.03
C ARG A 7 -0.34 42.51 -14.71
N SER A 8 -0.24 41.67 -13.67
CA SER A 8 0.27 42.10 -12.37
C SER A 8 1.78 42.39 -12.42
N SER A 9 2.19 43.50 -11.81
CA SER A 9 3.59 43.98 -11.69
C SER A 9 4.50 43.07 -10.87
N ARG A 10 3.98 42.01 -10.23
CA ARG A 10 4.77 41.05 -9.43
C ARG A 10 5.58 40.07 -10.29
N ASN A 11 5.20 39.85 -11.54
CA ASN A 11 5.92 38.92 -12.43
C ASN A 11 7.20 39.52 -13.05
N VAL A 12 7.30 40.85 -13.15
CA VAL A 12 8.47 41.50 -13.75
C VAL A 12 9.66 41.53 -12.78
N GLU A 13 9.41 41.80 -11.50
CA GLU A 13 10.46 41.84 -10.47
C GLU A 13 11.02 40.44 -10.18
N ALA A 14 10.16 39.42 -10.13
CA ALA A 14 10.58 38.02 -9.92
C ALA A 14 11.40 37.48 -11.10
N GLN A 15 11.06 37.86 -12.34
CA GLN A 15 11.84 37.49 -13.52
C GLN A 15 13.19 38.21 -13.58
N ARG A 16 13.26 39.47 -13.13
CA ARG A 16 14.51 40.23 -13.04
C ARG A 16 15.47 39.65 -12.00
N VAL A 17 14.99 39.32 -10.81
CA VAL A 17 15.79 38.68 -9.75
C VAL A 17 16.30 37.30 -10.18
N ALA A 18 15.49 36.51 -10.90
CA ALA A 18 15.89 35.20 -11.40
C ALA A 18 16.94 35.28 -12.53
N LEU A 19 16.88 36.31 -13.38
CA LEU A 19 17.87 36.56 -14.45
C LEU A 19 19.19 37.08 -13.88
N GLU A 20 19.15 37.98 -12.89
CA GLU A 20 20.34 38.52 -12.23
C GLU A 20 21.05 37.47 -11.35
N ALA A 21 20.30 36.59 -10.67
CA ALA A 21 20.86 35.44 -9.95
C ALA A 21 21.54 34.41 -10.87
N ARG A 22 20.99 34.19 -12.07
CA ARG A 22 21.61 33.32 -13.11
C ARG A 22 22.86 33.95 -13.72
N ALA A 23 22.96 35.28 -13.77
CA ALA A 23 24.16 35.98 -14.21
C ALA A 23 25.28 35.93 -13.16
N ALA A 24 24.95 36.08 -11.87
CA ALA A 24 25.91 35.99 -10.77
C ALA A 24 26.50 34.58 -10.59
N ALA A 25 25.71 33.53 -10.83
CA ALA A 25 26.16 32.14 -10.77
C ALA A 25 27.18 31.77 -11.88
N ARG A 26 27.25 32.54 -12.97
CA ARG A 26 28.17 32.28 -14.09
C ARG A 26 29.54 32.97 -13.96
N THR A 27 29.67 33.98 -13.10
CA THR A 27 30.89 34.79 -12.99
C THR A 27 31.69 34.55 -11.71
N GLY A 28 31.20 33.70 -10.80
CA GLY A 28 31.98 33.22 -9.65
C GLY A 28 32.40 34.30 -8.64
N SER A 29 31.79 35.48 -8.66
CA SER A 29 32.11 36.58 -7.75
C SER A 29 30.96 36.80 -6.77
N VAL A 30 31.14 36.36 -5.51
CA VAL A 30 30.26 36.74 -4.40
C VAL A 30 30.91 37.91 -3.68
N ALA A 31 30.61 39.13 -4.13
CA ALA A 31 30.81 40.33 -3.32
C ALA A 31 29.56 40.55 -2.47
N ALA A 32 29.76 40.66 -1.16
CA ALA A 32 28.71 40.86 -0.16
C ALA A 32 27.96 42.19 -0.38
N PHE A 33 26.62 42.15 -0.36
CA PHE A 33 25.78 43.33 -0.20
C PHE A 33 25.04 43.27 1.14
N ILE A 34 25.56 44.00 2.12
CA ILE A 34 24.83 44.41 3.32
C ILE A 34 24.19 45.77 2.99
N GLY A 35 22.86 45.82 2.89
CA GLY A 35 22.13 47.09 2.82
C GLY A 35 22.11 47.79 4.20
N PRO A 36 22.02 49.13 4.27
CA PRO A 36 22.06 49.85 5.54
C PRO A 36 20.77 49.62 6.37
N PRO A 37 20.86 49.72 7.71
CA PRO A 37 19.74 49.40 8.60
C PRO A 37 18.65 50.46 8.52
N GLN A 38 17.42 50.05 8.22
CA GLN A 38 16.25 50.90 8.41
C GLN A 38 15.83 50.91 9.89
N ARG A 39 15.75 52.11 10.48
CA ARG A 39 15.16 52.33 11.80
C ARG A 39 13.66 52.59 11.63
N GLU A 40 12.81 51.69 12.09
CA GLU A 40 11.37 51.98 12.25
C GLU A 40 11.04 52.19 13.74
N ARG A 41 10.31 53.28 14.03
CA ARG A 41 9.76 53.61 15.35
C ARG A 41 8.51 52.77 15.60
N LEU A 42 8.44 52.12 16.75
CA LEU A 42 7.21 51.53 17.28
C LEU A 42 6.29 52.63 17.84
N PRO A 43 4.99 52.66 17.51
CA PRO A 43 4.00 53.38 18.30
C PRO A 43 3.53 52.55 19.48
N SER A 44 3.26 53.26 20.57
CA SER A 44 2.67 52.79 21.82
C SER A 44 1.20 52.37 21.70
N SER A 45 0.79 51.58 22.71
CA SER A 45 -0.55 51.39 23.29
C SER A 45 -1.46 50.25 22.81
N SER A 46 -1.91 49.53 23.86
CA SER A 46 -3.16 48.79 24.07
C SER A 46 -3.47 47.51 23.28
N GLU A 47 -3.44 46.41 24.06
CA GLU A 47 -4.40 45.30 24.10
C GLU A 47 -4.58 44.37 22.89
N GLY A 48 -4.15 43.11 23.08
CA GLY A 48 -4.94 41.93 22.72
C GLY A 48 -4.87 41.42 21.27
N ALA A 49 -3.76 40.77 20.88
CA ALA A 49 -3.77 39.82 19.77
C ALA A 49 -2.77 38.67 20.01
N TRP A 50 -3.29 37.45 20.13
CA TRP A 50 -2.48 36.22 20.19
C TRP A 50 -1.89 35.93 18.80
N CYS A 51 -0.58 36.07 18.65
CA CYS A 51 0.15 35.57 17.49
C CYS A 51 0.86 34.27 17.89
N LEU A 52 0.42 33.14 17.30
CA LEU A 52 1.14 31.88 17.31
C LEU A 52 2.43 32.05 16.50
N THR A 53 3.55 32.31 17.16
CA THR A 53 4.88 32.17 16.56
C THR A 53 5.32 30.70 16.67
N THR A 54 5.41 30.03 15.53
CA THR A 54 6.23 28.81 15.43
C THR A 54 7.69 29.22 15.59
N PRO A 55 8.51 28.51 16.41
CA PRO A 55 9.92 28.85 16.53
C PRO A 55 10.66 28.36 15.27
N ALA A 56 11.13 29.29 14.45
CA ALA A 56 12.17 29.01 13.47
C ALA A 56 13.52 28.79 14.20
N PRO A 57 14.39 27.87 13.75
CA PRO A 57 15.72 27.70 14.34
C PRO A 57 16.59 28.93 14.07
N SER A 58 17.19 29.50 15.11
CA SER A 58 18.21 30.54 15.00
C SER A 58 19.61 29.90 14.93
N TRP A 59 20.41 30.34 13.96
CA TRP A 59 21.81 29.92 13.78
C TRP A 59 22.74 30.98 14.34
N THR A 60 23.83 30.59 14.99
CA THR A 60 24.88 31.53 15.42
C THR A 60 26.24 30.98 15.01
N ILE A 61 26.99 31.74 14.20
CA ILE A 61 28.34 31.40 13.76
C ILE A 61 29.31 32.20 14.61
N ASN A 62 30.11 31.52 15.45
CA ASN A 62 31.23 32.15 16.15
C ASN A 62 32.54 31.76 15.45
N THR A 63 33.30 32.77 15.04
CA THR A 63 34.67 32.61 14.52
C THR A 63 35.65 33.04 15.61
N THR A 64 36.65 32.21 15.89
CA THR A 64 37.77 32.57 16.77
C THR A 64 39.06 32.32 16.00
N ILE A 65 39.92 33.33 15.92
CA ILE A 65 41.20 33.26 15.21
C ILE A 65 42.28 32.95 16.25
N VAL A 66 42.97 31.82 16.09
CA VAL A 66 44.19 31.51 16.84
C VAL A 66 45.27 31.07 15.84
N GLU A 67 46.39 31.80 15.83
CA GLU A 67 47.64 31.49 15.12
C GLU A 67 47.51 31.03 13.67
N ASN A 68 47.04 31.93 12.80
CA ASN A 68 47.12 31.84 11.32
C ASN A 68 46.57 30.55 10.67
N LYS A 69 45.71 29.80 11.35
CA LYS A 69 44.91 28.72 10.77
C LYS A 69 43.43 28.98 11.07
N CYS A 70 42.66 29.36 10.05
CA CYS A 70 41.20 29.44 10.19
C CYS A 70 40.64 28.05 10.48
N ARG A 71 40.16 27.81 11.71
CA ARG A 71 39.27 26.70 12.03
C ARG A 71 37.86 27.23 12.21
N CYS A 72 37.00 26.98 11.23
CA CYS A 72 35.56 27.17 11.40
C CYS A 72 35.02 26.00 12.23
N HIS A 73 34.63 26.27 13.48
CA HIS A 73 33.82 25.34 14.25
C HIS A 73 32.35 25.67 14.01
N ILE A 74 31.67 24.87 13.18
CA ILE A 74 30.20 24.87 13.16
C ILE A 74 29.76 24.14 14.42
N ILE A 75 29.46 24.88 15.48
CA ILE A 75 28.81 24.31 16.66
C ILE A 75 27.32 24.24 16.32
N LEU A 76 26.87 23.04 15.96
CA LEU A 76 25.44 22.72 15.92
C LEU A 76 24.93 22.65 17.35
N THR A 77 24.62 23.79 17.95
CA THR A 77 23.69 23.81 19.08
C THR A 77 22.31 23.51 18.51
N ALA A 78 21.94 22.23 18.43
CA ALA A 78 20.53 21.90 18.56
C ALA A 78 20.02 22.65 19.80
N PRO A 79 18.83 23.27 19.78
CA PRO A 79 18.26 23.79 21.00
C PRO A 79 18.35 22.62 21.98
N ALA A 80 19.06 22.84 23.10
CA ALA A 80 19.18 21.84 24.13
C ALA A 80 17.75 21.33 24.33
N SER A 81 17.50 20.09 23.93
CA SER A 81 16.31 19.39 24.36
C SER A 81 16.60 19.19 25.83
N GLY A 82 16.33 20.25 26.61
CA GLY A 82 16.29 20.18 28.03
C GLY A 82 15.48 18.94 28.29
N SER A 83 16.09 18.00 28.98
CA SER A 83 15.39 17.06 29.81
C SER A 83 14.65 17.87 30.88
N THR A 84 13.71 18.72 30.47
CA THR A 84 12.50 18.95 31.22
C THR A 84 11.82 17.60 31.18
N LEU A 85 12.13 16.81 32.20
CA LEU A 85 11.24 15.81 32.75
C LEU A 85 9.82 16.29 32.50
N ALA A 86 9.18 15.71 31.47
CA ALA A 86 7.76 15.84 31.22
C ALA A 86 7.05 15.09 32.36
N ARG A 87 7.09 15.66 33.57
CA ARG A 87 6.03 15.59 34.55
C ARG A 87 4.87 16.38 33.96
N GLY A 88 4.23 15.77 32.98
CA GLY A 88 3.28 16.44 32.11
C GLY A 88 2.67 15.42 31.19
N ASN A 89 1.64 14.75 31.72
CA ASN A 89 0.66 13.98 30.98
C ASN A 89 0.98 12.50 30.63
N ARG A 90 1.19 11.70 31.69
CA ARG A 90 0.89 10.24 31.69
C ARG A 90 -0.60 9.90 31.47
N ARG A 91 -1.47 10.87 31.19
CA ARG A 91 -2.93 10.71 31.08
C ARG A 91 -3.46 10.90 29.65
N ARG A 92 -2.86 10.24 28.65
CA ARG A 92 -3.54 9.88 27.38
C ARG A 92 -3.07 8.53 26.81
N ARG A 93 -2.77 7.56 27.68
CA ARG A 93 -2.71 6.13 27.30
C ARG A 93 -4.13 5.59 27.24
N GLY A 94 -4.90 6.06 26.26
CA GLY A 94 -6.28 5.63 26.05
C GLY A 94 -6.30 4.21 25.50
N VAL A 95 -6.89 3.31 26.30
CA VAL A 95 -7.54 2.04 25.89
C VAL A 95 -6.73 1.18 24.91
N VAL A 96 -5.86 0.33 25.45
CA VAL A 96 -5.55 -1.06 25.05
C VAL A 96 -4.14 -1.39 25.55
N LYS A 97 -4.05 -1.67 26.85
CA LYS A 97 -3.06 -2.60 27.40
C LYS A 97 -3.84 -3.72 28.08
N VAL A 98 -4.68 -4.41 27.31
CA VAL A 98 -5.57 -5.44 27.86
C VAL A 98 -4.85 -6.77 28.05
N LEU A 99 -3.76 -7.03 27.30
CA LEU A 99 -3.10 -8.33 27.30
C LEU A 99 -1.60 -8.19 27.57
N THR A 100 -1.06 -9.09 28.39
CA THR A 100 0.38 -9.26 28.53
C THR A 100 0.98 -9.73 27.20
N PRO A 101 2.27 -9.47 26.92
CA PRO A 101 2.91 -9.93 25.68
C PRO A 101 2.74 -11.44 25.43
N THR A 102 2.77 -12.25 26.50
CA THR A 102 2.57 -13.70 26.45
C THR A 102 1.16 -14.06 26.02
N VAL A 103 0.13 -13.44 26.62
CA VAL A 103 -1.27 -13.70 26.27
C VAL A 103 -1.55 -13.24 24.84
N ARG A 104 -1.01 -12.08 24.43
CA ARG A 104 -1.12 -11.60 23.04
C ARG A 104 -0.48 -12.58 22.05
N LYS A 105 0.70 -13.13 22.36
CA LYS A 105 1.36 -14.13 21.52
C LYS A 105 0.53 -15.42 21.43
N GLY A 106 0.03 -15.93 22.55
CA GLY A 106 -0.85 -17.10 22.57
C GLY A 106 -2.11 -16.88 21.73
N ALA A 107 -2.80 -15.77 21.94
CA ALA A 107 -3.97 -15.38 21.14
C ALA A 107 -3.65 -15.30 19.64
N SER A 108 -2.54 -14.67 19.26
CA SER A 108 -2.15 -14.53 17.84
C SER A 108 -1.92 -15.86 17.11
N LEU A 109 -1.56 -16.93 17.84
CA LEU A 109 -1.35 -18.27 17.27
C LEU A 109 -2.66 -19.06 17.12
N LEU A 110 -3.57 -18.90 18.08
CA LEU A 110 -4.82 -19.67 18.13
C LEU A 110 -5.96 -19.00 17.36
N LEU A 111 -5.97 -17.68 17.24
CA LEU A 111 -7.08 -16.95 16.65
C LEU A 111 -7.32 -17.31 15.18
N TYR A 112 -6.28 -17.47 14.37
CA TYR A 112 -6.46 -17.77 12.95
C TYR A 112 -7.26 -19.08 12.70
N PRO A 113 -6.84 -20.25 13.23
CA PRO A 113 -7.62 -21.47 13.05
C PRO A 113 -8.99 -21.43 13.74
N LEU A 114 -9.13 -20.73 14.87
CA LEU A 114 -10.43 -20.59 15.54
C LEU A 114 -11.41 -19.73 14.73
N LEU A 115 -10.94 -18.64 14.14
CA LEU A 115 -11.75 -17.74 13.33
C LEU A 115 -12.18 -18.42 12.03
N LEU A 116 -11.23 -18.96 11.26
CA LEU A 116 -11.54 -19.62 10.00
C LEU A 116 -12.33 -20.91 10.22
N GLY A 117 -11.85 -21.80 11.10
CA GLY A 117 -12.50 -23.06 11.42
C GLY A 117 -13.87 -22.88 12.07
N GLY A 118 -14.01 -21.89 12.96
CA GLY A 118 -15.29 -21.55 13.58
C GLY A 118 -16.33 -21.03 12.59
N ALA A 119 -15.93 -20.15 11.66
CA ALA A 119 -16.82 -19.67 10.60
C ALA A 119 -17.28 -20.81 9.68
N LEU A 120 -16.35 -21.66 9.23
CA LEU A 120 -16.65 -22.82 8.38
C LEU A 120 -17.55 -23.84 9.09
N LEU A 121 -17.29 -24.12 10.37
CA LEU A 121 -18.09 -25.04 11.17
C LEU A 121 -19.51 -24.49 11.39
N LEU A 122 -19.64 -23.21 11.74
CA LEU A 122 -20.95 -22.58 11.93
C LEU A 122 -21.76 -22.60 10.63
N TRP A 123 -21.14 -22.18 9.51
CA TRP A 123 -21.79 -22.19 8.20
C TRP A 123 -22.25 -23.60 7.80
N SER A 124 -21.34 -24.58 7.83
CA SER A 124 -21.68 -25.96 7.46
C SER A 124 -22.69 -26.62 8.41
N SER A 125 -22.72 -26.23 9.68
CA SER A 125 -23.75 -26.70 10.63
C SER A 125 -25.13 -26.13 10.31
N LEU A 126 -25.23 -24.86 9.91
CA LEU A 126 -26.49 -24.26 9.47
C LEU A 126 -26.98 -24.91 8.17
N TRP A 127 -26.07 -25.10 7.21
CA TRP A 127 -26.41 -25.70 5.92
C TRP A 127 -26.75 -27.20 6.03
N LEU A 128 -25.80 -28.02 6.47
CA LEU A 128 -25.91 -29.48 6.45
C LEU A 128 -26.61 -30.05 7.69
N GLY A 129 -26.53 -29.35 8.82
CA GLY A 129 -27.10 -29.80 10.09
C GLY A 129 -28.53 -29.33 10.31
N VAL A 130 -28.79 -28.03 10.13
CA VAL A 130 -30.12 -27.42 10.30
C VAL A 130 -30.95 -27.48 9.01
N GLY A 131 -30.30 -27.58 7.84
CA GLY A 131 -30.98 -27.63 6.54
C GLY A 131 -31.33 -26.24 6.00
N TRP A 132 -30.65 -25.18 6.45
CA TRP A 132 -30.79 -23.87 5.84
C TRP A 132 -30.10 -23.82 4.48
N ASP A 133 -30.55 -22.90 3.63
CA ASP A 133 -29.90 -22.62 2.36
C ASP A 133 -28.41 -22.24 2.56
N ALA A 134 -27.54 -22.75 1.69
CA ALA A 134 -26.09 -22.61 1.82
C ALA A 134 -25.66 -21.14 1.72
N ASP A 135 -26.21 -20.41 0.75
CA ASP A 135 -25.91 -19.00 0.49
C ASP A 135 -26.42 -18.11 1.62
N MET A 136 -27.67 -18.31 2.05
CA MET A 136 -28.25 -17.57 3.19
C MET A 136 -27.45 -17.80 4.47
N SER A 137 -27.06 -19.05 4.73
CA SER A 137 -26.22 -19.41 5.87
C SER A 137 -24.86 -18.72 5.78
N MET A 138 -24.24 -18.73 4.61
CA MET A 138 -22.93 -18.10 4.37
C MET A 138 -23.00 -16.59 4.60
N GLN A 139 -24.05 -15.93 4.11
CA GLN A 139 -24.21 -14.50 4.26
C GLN A 139 -24.43 -14.09 5.71
N LEU A 140 -25.22 -14.85 6.47
CA LEU A 140 -25.41 -14.62 7.91
C LEU A 140 -24.08 -14.76 8.65
N VAL A 141 -23.36 -15.87 8.44
CA VAL A 141 -22.08 -16.12 9.10
C VAL A 141 -21.05 -15.06 8.70
N TYR A 142 -21.02 -14.62 7.45
CA TYR A 142 -20.15 -13.54 6.99
C TYR A 142 -20.37 -12.24 7.77
N TRP A 143 -21.61 -11.79 7.96
CA TRP A 143 -21.87 -10.54 8.67
C TRP A 143 -21.50 -10.62 10.15
N LEU A 144 -21.79 -11.77 10.80
CA LEU A 144 -21.37 -12.03 12.18
C LEU A 144 -19.84 -12.06 12.28
N PHE A 145 -19.19 -12.72 11.33
CA PHE A 145 -17.74 -12.84 11.26
C PHE A 145 -17.08 -11.48 11.07
N LEU A 146 -17.55 -10.68 10.11
CA LEU A 146 -17.09 -9.31 9.89
C LEU A 146 -17.22 -8.45 11.15
N ALA A 147 -18.34 -8.53 11.86
CA ALA A 147 -18.52 -7.80 13.12
C ALA A 147 -17.46 -8.19 14.17
N VAL A 148 -17.17 -9.49 14.31
CA VAL A 148 -16.11 -9.99 15.19
C VAL A 148 -14.74 -9.46 14.76
N LEU A 149 -14.42 -9.52 13.45
CA LEU A 149 -13.13 -9.08 12.96
C LEU A 149 -12.92 -7.56 13.14
N VAL A 150 -13.93 -6.74 12.90
CA VAL A 150 -13.87 -5.28 13.13
C VAL A 150 -13.54 -4.98 14.60
N VAL A 151 -14.12 -5.72 15.55
CA VAL A 151 -13.77 -5.60 16.97
C VAL A 151 -12.33 -6.04 17.23
N LEU A 152 -11.91 -7.18 16.67
CA LEU A 152 -10.55 -7.70 16.85
C LEU A 152 -9.47 -6.79 16.25
N GLU A 153 -9.73 -6.09 15.14
CA GLU A 153 -8.80 -5.08 14.59
C GLU A 153 -8.54 -3.94 15.58
N ARG A 154 -9.48 -3.64 16.47
CA ARG A 154 -9.30 -2.61 17.52
C ARG A 154 -8.61 -3.16 18.76
N LEU A 155 -8.88 -4.41 19.13
CA LEU A 155 -8.35 -5.03 20.34
C LEU A 155 -6.93 -5.59 20.16
N LEU A 156 -6.63 -6.14 18.98
CA LEU A 156 -5.41 -6.86 18.66
C LEU A 156 -4.83 -6.44 17.30
N PRO A 157 -4.57 -5.13 17.07
CA PRO A 157 -4.07 -4.68 15.78
C PRO A 157 -2.70 -5.25 15.45
N PHE A 158 -2.50 -5.67 14.21
CA PHE A 158 -1.16 -5.96 13.67
C PHE A 158 -0.33 -4.66 13.61
N GLU A 159 -0.88 -3.62 12.98
CA GLU A 159 -0.29 -2.28 12.93
C GLU A 159 -1.30 -1.24 13.45
N PRO A 160 -1.09 -0.69 14.67
CA PRO A 160 -2.00 0.30 15.26
C PRO A 160 -2.21 1.55 14.40
N ALA A 161 -1.20 1.96 13.61
CA ALA A 161 -1.34 3.11 12.72
C ALA A 161 -2.43 2.92 11.66
N TRP A 162 -2.68 1.67 11.24
CA TRP A 162 -3.70 1.34 10.25
C TRP A 162 -5.13 1.49 10.77
N ASN A 163 -5.36 1.72 12.07
CA ASN A 163 -6.69 2.00 12.61
C ASN A 163 -7.10 3.48 12.56
N ARG A 164 -6.21 4.38 12.11
CA ARG A 164 -6.52 5.81 11.96
C ARG A 164 -7.50 6.05 10.79
N ASN A 165 -8.03 7.24 10.61
CA ASN A 165 -8.80 7.53 9.39
C ASN A 165 -7.85 7.98 8.27
N ASP A 166 -7.94 7.39 7.09
CA ASP A 166 -7.19 7.75 5.88
C ASP A 166 -8.05 8.50 4.84
N GLY A 167 -9.32 8.77 5.18
CA GLY A 167 -10.29 9.42 4.31
C GLY A 167 -10.93 8.50 3.26
N GLN A 168 -10.62 7.19 3.25
CA GLN A 168 -11.12 6.26 2.23
C GLN A 168 -12.24 5.34 2.69
N LEU A 169 -12.62 5.37 3.98
CA LEU A 169 -13.64 4.47 4.55
C LEU A 169 -14.94 4.42 3.74
N ARG A 170 -15.43 5.59 3.28
CA ARG A 170 -16.64 5.65 2.43
C ARG A 170 -16.44 4.87 1.12
N ASN A 171 -15.29 5.03 0.47
CA ASN A 171 -15.01 4.34 -0.79
C ASN A 171 -14.88 2.84 -0.56
N ASP A 172 -14.21 2.43 0.52
CA ASP A 172 -14.04 1.01 0.86
C ASP A 172 -15.41 0.36 1.13
N ILE A 173 -16.29 1.00 1.91
CA ILE A 173 -17.65 0.50 2.16
C ILE A 173 -18.46 0.40 0.86
N VAL A 174 -18.47 1.47 0.05
CA VAL A 174 -19.29 1.48 -1.18
C VAL A 174 -18.78 0.44 -2.18
N LEU A 175 -17.46 0.35 -2.40
CA LEU A 175 -16.90 -0.66 -3.30
C LEU A 175 -17.08 -2.08 -2.77
N SER A 176 -16.98 -2.30 -1.45
CA SER A 176 -17.26 -3.61 -0.84
C SER A 176 -18.73 -4.01 -0.99
N ILE A 177 -19.68 -3.10 -0.77
CA ILE A 177 -21.11 -3.38 -0.99
C ILE A 177 -21.40 -3.64 -2.46
N LEU A 178 -20.87 -2.83 -3.37
CA LEU A 178 -20.98 -3.04 -4.81
C LEU A 178 -20.40 -4.39 -5.22
N THR A 179 -19.26 -4.77 -4.64
CA THR A 179 -18.63 -6.06 -4.90
C THR A 179 -19.53 -7.21 -4.46
N ILE A 180 -20.05 -7.18 -3.24
CA ILE A 180 -20.96 -8.21 -2.73
C ILE A 180 -22.21 -8.31 -3.62
N ALA A 181 -22.86 -7.18 -3.91
CA ALA A 181 -24.09 -7.15 -4.69
C ALA A 181 -23.90 -7.64 -6.13
N LEU A 182 -22.79 -7.26 -6.77
CA LEU A 182 -22.50 -7.65 -8.15
C LEU A 182 -21.92 -9.06 -8.25
N ASN A 183 -21.26 -9.57 -7.20
CA ASN A 183 -20.68 -10.90 -7.20
C ASN A 183 -21.74 -11.99 -7.39
N SER A 184 -22.87 -11.92 -6.68
CA SER A 184 -23.95 -12.91 -6.85
C SER A 184 -24.51 -12.88 -8.26
N LEU A 185 -24.78 -11.70 -8.81
CA LEU A 185 -25.30 -11.56 -10.18
C LEU A 185 -24.29 -12.05 -11.23
N ALA A 186 -23.03 -11.63 -11.13
CA ALA A 186 -21.97 -12.04 -12.05
C ALA A 186 -21.73 -13.55 -11.98
N THR A 187 -21.75 -14.13 -10.77
CA THR A 187 -21.62 -15.57 -10.56
C THR A 187 -22.75 -16.33 -11.25
N ILE A 188 -24.02 -15.98 -10.98
CA ILE A 188 -25.17 -16.66 -11.59
C ILE A 188 -25.13 -16.57 -13.12
N VAL A 189 -24.92 -15.36 -13.66
CA VAL A 189 -24.94 -15.13 -15.11
C VAL A 189 -23.76 -15.80 -15.80
N CYS A 190 -22.54 -15.61 -15.31
CA CYS A 190 -21.34 -16.13 -15.96
C CYS A 190 -21.21 -17.64 -15.78
N LEU A 191 -21.46 -18.19 -14.58
CA LEU A 191 -21.43 -19.65 -14.38
C LEU A 191 -22.50 -20.34 -15.23
N GLY A 192 -23.72 -19.78 -15.25
CA GLY A 192 -24.80 -20.31 -16.09
C GLY A 192 -24.44 -20.29 -17.58
N ALA A 193 -23.86 -19.19 -18.07
CA ALA A 193 -23.39 -19.09 -19.46
C ALA A 193 -22.25 -20.08 -19.77
N ILE A 194 -21.28 -20.25 -18.86
CA ILE A 194 -20.17 -21.20 -19.02
C ILE A 194 -20.71 -22.63 -19.07
N ALA A 195 -21.54 -23.02 -18.11
CA ALA A 195 -22.14 -24.36 -18.06
C ALA A 195 -23.01 -24.63 -19.30
N TRP A 196 -23.80 -23.65 -19.73
CA TRP A 196 -24.60 -23.73 -20.96
C TRP A 196 -23.73 -23.93 -22.21
N ALA A 197 -22.62 -23.19 -22.33
CA ALA A 197 -21.72 -23.32 -23.47
C ALA A 197 -21.02 -24.68 -23.51
N ILE A 198 -20.53 -25.17 -22.36
CA ILE A 198 -19.87 -26.48 -22.23
C ILE A 198 -20.84 -27.60 -22.63
N ALA A 199 -22.10 -27.53 -22.18
CA ALA A 199 -23.12 -28.53 -22.50
C ALA A 199 -23.49 -28.63 -24.00
N ARG A 200 -23.07 -27.66 -24.83
CA ARG A 200 -23.36 -27.64 -26.28
C ARG A 200 -22.20 -28.08 -27.15
N ILE A 201 -21.03 -28.30 -26.57
CA ILE A 201 -19.83 -28.74 -27.28
C ILE A 201 -19.54 -30.15 -26.79
N GLU A 202 -20.01 -31.16 -27.53
CA GLU A 202 -19.92 -32.58 -27.13
C GLU A 202 -18.49 -33.00 -26.71
N PRO A 203 -17.41 -32.59 -27.41
CA PRO A 203 -16.05 -32.88 -26.97
C PRO A 203 -15.67 -32.31 -25.59
N LEU A 204 -16.35 -31.27 -25.10
CA LEU A 204 -16.09 -30.71 -23.77
C LEU A 204 -16.86 -31.47 -22.69
N VAL A 205 -18.03 -32.01 -23.00
CA VAL A 205 -18.81 -32.83 -22.05
C VAL A 205 -18.05 -34.14 -21.74
N SER A 206 -17.38 -34.72 -22.72
CA SER A 206 -16.56 -35.93 -22.53
C SER A 206 -15.31 -35.72 -21.65
N LEU A 207 -14.96 -34.48 -21.31
CA LEU A 207 -13.87 -34.16 -20.37
C LEU A 207 -14.29 -34.23 -18.89
N GLN A 208 -15.58 -34.48 -18.60
CA GLN A 208 -16.09 -34.62 -17.24
C GLN A 208 -15.64 -35.93 -16.59
N VAL A 209 -14.42 -35.92 -16.06
CA VAL A 209 -13.76 -37.09 -15.45
C VAL A 209 -13.72 -37.06 -13.93
N TRP A 210 -14.41 -36.09 -13.29
CA TRP A 210 -14.42 -35.95 -11.85
C TRP A 210 -14.98 -37.20 -11.15
N PRO A 211 -14.33 -37.73 -10.09
CA PRO A 211 -14.78 -38.92 -9.39
C PRO A 211 -15.94 -38.60 -8.44
N ALA A 212 -17.09 -38.20 -8.99
CA ALA A 212 -18.27 -37.79 -8.23
C ALA A 212 -18.85 -38.91 -7.33
N HIS A 213 -18.48 -40.16 -7.61
CA HIS A 213 -18.86 -41.34 -6.81
C HIS A 213 -18.03 -41.50 -5.52
N TRP A 214 -16.93 -40.77 -5.36
CA TRP A 214 -16.14 -40.81 -4.12
C TRP A 214 -16.91 -40.17 -2.96
N PRO A 215 -16.62 -40.50 -1.70
CA PRO A 215 -17.19 -39.78 -0.58
C PRO A 215 -16.86 -38.28 -0.66
N LEU A 216 -17.84 -37.41 -0.40
CA LEU A 216 -17.72 -35.95 -0.55
C LEU A 216 -16.46 -35.39 0.14
N TYR A 217 -16.16 -35.84 1.36
CA TYR A 217 -14.99 -35.37 2.12
C TYR A 217 -13.64 -35.66 1.42
N VAL A 218 -13.56 -36.70 0.59
CA VAL A 218 -12.37 -36.99 -0.22
C VAL A 218 -12.28 -36.04 -1.41
N GLN A 219 -13.43 -35.65 -1.97
CA GLN A 219 -13.51 -34.76 -3.13
C GLN A 219 -13.22 -33.29 -2.77
N ILE A 220 -13.52 -32.85 -1.54
CA ILE A 220 -13.40 -31.45 -1.10
C ILE A 220 -11.99 -30.89 -1.33
N VAL A 221 -10.94 -31.59 -0.87
CA VAL A 221 -9.55 -31.10 -0.98
C VAL A 221 -9.08 -30.92 -2.43
N PRO A 222 -9.11 -31.94 -3.31
CA PRO A 222 -8.73 -31.74 -4.70
C PRO A 222 -9.64 -30.75 -5.42
N GLY A 223 -10.92 -30.69 -5.05
CA GLY A 223 -11.89 -29.75 -5.58
C GLY A 223 -11.53 -28.30 -5.28
N ILE A 224 -11.21 -28.00 -4.01
CA ILE A 224 -10.73 -26.69 -3.57
C ILE A 224 -9.44 -26.32 -4.32
N VAL A 225 -8.48 -27.24 -4.41
CA VAL A 225 -7.20 -26.99 -5.11
C VAL A 225 -7.44 -26.66 -6.59
N LEU A 226 -8.40 -27.32 -7.23
CA LEU A 226 -8.74 -27.10 -8.64
C LEU A 226 -9.52 -25.80 -8.86
N TRP A 227 -10.46 -25.44 -7.99
CA TRP A 227 -11.13 -24.14 -8.01
C TRP A 227 -10.14 -22.98 -7.76
N ASP A 228 -9.19 -23.20 -6.84
CA ASP A 228 -8.13 -22.24 -6.54
C ASP A 228 -7.15 -22.08 -7.71
N LEU A 229 -6.96 -23.10 -8.57
CA LEU A 229 -6.12 -22.97 -9.78
C LEU A 229 -6.65 -21.90 -10.70
N GLY A 230 -7.94 -21.96 -11.04
CA GLY A 230 -8.53 -21.00 -11.96
C GLY A 230 -8.44 -19.58 -11.39
N ASN A 231 -8.73 -19.41 -10.09
CA ASN A 231 -8.65 -18.12 -9.44
C ASN A 231 -7.21 -17.61 -9.31
N HIS A 232 -6.24 -18.49 -9.03
CA HIS A 232 -4.80 -18.18 -9.07
C HIS A 232 -4.39 -17.66 -10.44
N LEU A 233 -4.82 -18.30 -11.53
CA LEU A 233 -4.55 -17.84 -12.90
C LEU A 233 -5.21 -16.48 -13.16
N ALA A 234 -6.46 -16.30 -12.76
CA ALA A 234 -7.18 -15.03 -12.91
C ALA A 234 -6.45 -13.89 -12.18
N HIS A 235 -6.00 -14.15 -10.95
CA HIS A 235 -5.27 -13.19 -10.14
C HIS A 235 -3.88 -12.92 -10.72
N ARG A 236 -3.12 -13.95 -11.08
CA ARG A 236 -1.81 -13.80 -11.72
C ARG A 236 -1.91 -13.00 -13.01
N TRP A 237 -2.89 -13.27 -13.87
CA TRP A 237 -3.12 -12.48 -15.07
C TRP A 237 -3.55 -11.05 -14.76
N ALA A 238 -4.30 -10.82 -13.68
CA ALA A 238 -4.59 -9.47 -13.20
C ALA A 238 -3.33 -8.66 -12.90
N HIS A 239 -2.25 -9.31 -12.46
CA HIS A 239 -0.95 -8.65 -12.27
C HIS A 239 -0.11 -8.56 -13.54
N LYS A 240 -0.18 -9.56 -14.43
CA LYS A 240 0.71 -9.64 -15.60
C LYS A 240 0.16 -8.98 -16.86
N VAL A 241 -1.15 -8.87 -17.02
CA VAL A 241 -1.80 -8.26 -18.18
C VAL A 241 -2.14 -6.79 -17.85
N PRO A 242 -1.58 -5.79 -18.57
CA PRO A 242 -1.78 -4.38 -18.25
C PRO A 242 -3.25 -3.94 -18.21
N LEU A 243 -4.09 -4.53 -19.06
CA LEU A 243 -5.53 -4.25 -19.08
C LEU A 243 -6.22 -4.71 -17.79
N LEU A 244 -5.94 -5.94 -17.34
CA LEU A 244 -6.55 -6.48 -16.13
C LEU A 244 -6.03 -5.78 -14.88
N TRP A 245 -4.74 -5.41 -14.88
CA TRP A 245 -4.14 -4.64 -13.80
C TRP A 245 -4.84 -3.31 -13.54
N ARG A 246 -5.35 -2.62 -14.57
CA ARG A 246 -6.09 -1.36 -14.40
C ARG A 246 -7.22 -1.50 -13.39
N PHE A 247 -7.97 -2.60 -13.47
CA PHE A 247 -9.09 -2.90 -12.59
C PHE A 247 -8.61 -3.40 -11.22
N HIS A 248 -7.65 -4.32 -11.22
CA HIS A 248 -7.13 -4.92 -9.99
C HIS A 248 -6.30 -3.93 -9.15
N SER A 249 -5.73 -2.88 -9.76
CA SER A 249 -5.03 -1.81 -9.05
C SER A 249 -5.94 -1.05 -8.08
N VAL A 250 -7.27 -1.04 -8.29
CA VAL A 250 -8.23 -0.47 -7.33
C VAL A 250 -8.15 -1.20 -5.99
N HIS A 251 -7.97 -2.51 -6.00
CA HIS A 251 -7.75 -3.31 -4.81
C HIS A 251 -6.40 -3.00 -4.15
N HIS A 252 -5.32 -2.96 -4.94
CA HIS A 252 -3.99 -2.61 -4.44
C HIS A 252 -3.82 -1.12 -4.06
N SER A 253 -4.78 -0.25 -4.36
CA SER A 253 -4.72 1.18 -4.04
C SER A 253 -4.84 1.51 -2.56
N ALA A 254 -5.29 0.56 -1.73
CA ALA A 254 -5.40 0.76 -0.30
C ALA A 254 -3.99 0.87 0.34
N PRO A 255 -3.67 1.96 1.07
CA PRO A 255 -2.35 2.15 1.67
C PRO A 255 -2.09 1.26 2.91
N ARG A 256 -3.07 0.44 3.27
CA ARG A 256 -3.14 -0.43 4.45
C ARG A 256 -4.21 -1.49 4.22
N LEU A 257 -4.14 -2.61 4.95
CA LEU A 257 -5.19 -3.62 4.93
C LEU A 257 -6.12 -3.46 6.13
N SER A 258 -7.40 -3.71 5.89
CA SER A 258 -8.42 -3.87 6.92
C SER A 258 -9.53 -4.77 6.39
N VAL A 259 -10.31 -5.38 7.27
CA VAL A 259 -11.46 -6.20 6.84
C VAL A 259 -12.47 -5.43 5.98
N ILE A 260 -12.55 -4.11 6.13
CA ILE A 260 -13.48 -3.27 5.36
C ILE A 260 -13.02 -3.10 3.89
N ASN A 261 -11.71 -3.07 3.65
CA ASN A 261 -11.17 -2.91 2.31
C ASN A 261 -10.84 -4.24 1.61
N ALA A 262 -11.13 -5.38 2.25
CA ALA A 262 -11.05 -6.70 1.63
C ALA A 262 -11.91 -6.77 0.35
N GLY A 263 -13.11 -6.20 0.36
CA GLY A 263 -14.02 -6.14 -0.78
C GLY A 263 -13.79 -4.95 -1.72
N ARG A 264 -12.68 -4.21 -1.62
CA ARG A 264 -12.43 -3.02 -2.45
C ARG A 264 -12.02 -3.41 -3.87
N PHE A 265 -12.96 -3.91 -4.67
CA PHE A 265 -12.71 -4.32 -6.05
C PHE A 265 -13.45 -3.44 -7.06
N HIS A 266 -12.93 -3.41 -8.28
CA HIS A 266 -13.66 -2.90 -9.43
C HIS A 266 -14.62 -4.00 -9.95
N PRO A 267 -15.86 -3.69 -10.40
CA PRO A 267 -16.80 -4.69 -10.89
C PRO A 267 -16.27 -5.65 -11.97
N ILE A 268 -15.47 -5.13 -12.91
CA ILE A 268 -14.82 -5.95 -13.94
C ILE A 268 -13.88 -7.01 -13.34
N ASP A 269 -13.26 -6.73 -12.20
CA ASP A 269 -12.36 -7.68 -11.54
C ASP A 269 -13.12 -8.91 -11.02
N ILE A 270 -14.39 -8.72 -10.62
CA ILE A 270 -15.31 -9.79 -10.21
C ILE A 270 -15.66 -10.67 -11.41
N VAL A 271 -16.09 -10.06 -12.52
CA VAL A 271 -16.43 -10.79 -13.76
C VAL A 271 -15.23 -11.56 -14.27
N LYS A 272 -14.03 -10.95 -14.25
CA LYS A 272 -12.77 -11.63 -14.60
C LYS A 272 -12.55 -12.87 -13.73
N SER A 273 -12.74 -12.78 -12.41
CA SER A 273 -12.51 -13.91 -11.51
C SER A 273 -13.45 -15.07 -11.83
N VAL A 274 -14.72 -14.80 -12.10
CA VAL A 274 -15.69 -15.86 -12.47
C VAL A 274 -15.36 -16.46 -13.84
N VAL A 275 -15.13 -15.63 -14.85
CA VAL A 275 -14.93 -16.06 -16.25
C VAL A 275 -13.63 -16.85 -16.42
N ILE A 276 -12.56 -16.48 -15.71
CA ILE A 276 -11.27 -17.17 -15.80
C ILE A 276 -11.17 -18.30 -14.76
N GLY A 277 -11.75 -18.11 -13.58
CA GLY A 277 -11.59 -19.02 -12.45
C GLY A 277 -12.44 -20.29 -12.51
N SER A 278 -13.60 -20.22 -13.15
CA SER A 278 -14.61 -21.29 -13.09
C SER A 278 -14.58 -22.32 -14.24
N PRO A 279 -14.07 -22.04 -15.45
CA PRO A 279 -14.13 -23.00 -16.55
C PRO A 279 -13.46 -24.35 -16.25
N ILE A 280 -12.28 -24.38 -15.63
CA ILE A 280 -11.53 -25.61 -15.37
C ILE A 280 -12.32 -26.61 -14.48
N PRO A 281 -12.79 -26.23 -13.28
CA PRO A 281 -13.56 -27.14 -12.44
C PRO A 281 -14.89 -27.56 -13.09
N ILE A 282 -15.56 -26.67 -13.84
CA ILE A 282 -16.82 -27.00 -14.52
C ILE A 282 -16.59 -28.00 -15.67
N LEU A 283 -15.55 -27.79 -16.48
CA LEU A 283 -15.18 -28.71 -17.57
C LEU A 283 -14.87 -30.11 -17.06
N LEU A 284 -14.22 -30.20 -15.90
CA LEU A 284 -13.89 -31.48 -15.28
C LEU A 284 -15.09 -32.14 -14.58
N GLY A 285 -16.21 -31.42 -14.40
CA GLY A 285 -17.42 -31.94 -13.78
C GLY A 285 -17.40 -31.90 -12.25
N VAL A 286 -16.68 -30.95 -11.65
CA VAL A 286 -16.67 -30.76 -10.19
C VAL A 286 -18.09 -30.41 -9.71
N PRO A 287 -18.65 -31.14 -8.72
CA PRO A 287 -19.97 -30.87 -8.15
C PRO A 287 -20.11 -29.46 -7.58
N ALA A 288 -21.31 -28.88 -7.68
CA ALA A 288 -21.61 -27.55 -7.17
C ALA A 288 -21.42 -27.46 -5.65
N GLU A 289 -21.68 -28.53 -4.92
CA GLU A 289 -21.48 -28.60 -3.46
C GLU A 289 -20.02 -28.36 -3.07
N ILE A 290 -19.06 -28.76 -3.92
CA ILE A 290 -17.64 -28.47 -3.69
C ILE A 290 -17.31 -27.01 -3.97
N ALA A 291 -18.00 -26.41 -4.96
CA ALA A 291 -17.88 -24.98 -5.23
C ALA A 291 -18.35 -24.15 -4.02
N GLU A 292 -19.38 -24.59 -3.29
CA GLU A 292 -19.81 -23.96 -2.04
C GLU A 292 -18.75 -24.00 -0.95
N TRP A 293 -18.09 -25.14 -0.77
CA TRP A 293 -16.96 -25.26 0.17
C TRP A 293 -15.79 -24.35 -0.20
N TYR A 294 -15.48 -24.26 -1.50
CA TYR A 294 -14.47 -23.32 -2.00
C TYR A 294 -14.91 -21.86 -1.78
N ALA A 295 -16.15 -21.51 -2.07
CA ALA A 295 -16.70 -20.16 -1.89
C ALA A 295 -16.64 -19.72 -0.43
N ALA A 296 -16.98 -20.61 0.51
CA ALA A 296 -16.87 -20.33 1.95
C ALA A 296 -15.42 -20.10 2.39
N LEU A 297 -14.48 -20.93 1.92
CA LEU A 297 -13.05 -20.75 2.20
C LEU A 297 -12.49 -19.46 1.60
N TYR A 298 -12.86 -19.17 0.36
CA TYR A 298 -12.51 -17.94 -0.35
C TYR A 298 -13.04 -16.70 0.40
N LEU A 299 -14.31 -16.72 0.81
CA LEU A 299 -14.94 -15.60 1.50
C LEU A 299 -14.36 -15.36 2.90
N PHE A 300 -14.32 -16.38 3.76
CA PHE A 300 -13.84 -16.24 5.14
C PHE A 300 -12.30 -16.11 5.19
N GLY A 301 -11.59 -16.82 4.33
CA GLY A 301 -10.13 -16.72 4.19
C GLY A 301 -9.70 -15.38 3.62
N GLY A 302 -10.36 -14.91 2.55
CA GLY A 302 -10.05 -13.65 1.88
C GLY A 302 -10.25 -12.42 2.77
N ILE A 303 -11.30 -12.39 3.61
CA ILE A 303 -11.43 -11.29 4.56
C ILE A 303 -10.37 -11.35 5.68
N LEU A 304 -9.98 -12.56 6.11
CA LEU A 304 -8.92 -12.74 7.10
C LEU A 304 -7.55 -12.31 6.55
N THR A 305 -7.24 -12.55 5.27
CA THR A 305 -5.96 -12.16 4.67
C THR A 305 -5.77 -10.63 4.68
N HIS A 306 -6.86 -9.86 4.64
CA HIS A 306 -6.85 -8.40 4.79
C HIS A 306 -6.91 -7.90 6.23
N ALA A 307 -7.21 -8.75 7.21
CA ALA A 307 -7.46 -8.28 8.56
C ALA A 307 -6.23 -7.61 9.18
N ASN A 308 -6.40 -6.41 9.74
CA ASN A 308 -5.40 -5.74 10.57
C ASN A 308 -5.35 -6.38 11.97
N ILE A 309 -5.34 -7.70 12.05
CA ILE A 309 -5.28 -8.46 13.30
C ILE A 309 -3.87 -9.07 13.40
N ASP A 310 -3.30 -9.02 14.61
CA ASP A 310 -2.03 -9.65 14.95
C ASP A 310 -2.21 -11.17 14.97
N LEU A 311 -2.26 -11.78 13.78
CA LEU A 311 -2.34 -13.21 13.54
C LEU A 311 -0.96 -13.74 13.15
N ARG A 312 -0.53 -14.83 13.80
CA ARG A 312 0.74 -15.51 13.51
C ARG A 312 0.43 -16.80 12.79
N CYS A 313 0.48 -16.77 11.47
CA CYS A 313 -0.03 -17.87 10.65
C CYS A 313 1.08 -18.81 10.14
N THR A 314 2.30 -18.77 10.70
CA THR A 314 3.49 -19.43 10.13
C THR A 314 3.31 -20.89 9.71
N PHE A 315 2.56 -21.69 10.47
CA PHE A 315 2.23 -23.05 10.08
C PHE A 315 1.26 -23.09 8.88
N PHE A 316 0.16 -22.33 8.95
CA PHE A 316 -0.86 -22.23 7.91
C PHE A 316 -0.37 -21.59 6.62
N SER A 317 0.54 -20.60 6.69
CA SER A 317 1.16 -19.95 5.53
C SER A 317 1.98 -20.91 4.67
N ARG A 318 2.18 -22.16 5.12
CA ARG A 318 2.76 -23.24 4.32
C ARG A 318 1.73 -24.00 3.49
N PHE A 319 0.45 -23.72 3.59
CA PHE A 319 -0.58 -24.50 2.91
C PHE A 319 -1.67 -23.62 2.30
N ILE A 320 -2.03 -22.55 3.01
CA ILE A 320 -3.11 -21.64 2.64
C ILE A 320 -2.65 -20.19 2.64
N ASN A 321 -3.36 -19.35 1.88
CA ASN A 321 -3.14 -17.91 1.90
C ASN A 321 -3.55 -17.35 3.27
N THR A 322 -2.73 -16.46 3.80
CA THR A 322 -2.84 -15.96 5.17
C THR A 322 -2.50 -14.47 5.18
N PRO A 323 -2.88 -13.73 6.24
CA PRO A 323 -2.50 -12.32 6.35
C PRO A 323 -0.98 -12.08 6.25
N ASP A 324 -0.15 -13.04 6.66
CA ASP A 324 1.30 -12.92 6.54
C ASP A 324 1.78 -12.92 5.07
N LEU A 325 1.14 -13.72 4.21
CA LEU A 325 1.48 -13.81 2.77
C LEU A 325 0.87 -12.66 1.98
N HIS A 326 -0.39 -12.34 2.25
CA HIS A 326 -1.13 -11.33 1.51
C HIS A 326 -0.58 -9.90 1.73
N ARG A 327 0.04 -9.64 2.89
CA ARG A 327 0.76 -8.37 3.11
C ARG A 327 2.00 -8.22 2.21
N TRP A 328 2.69 -9.29 1.87
CA TRP A 328 3.77 -9.24 0.86
C TRP A 328 3.18 -8.90 -0.51
N HIS A 329 2.06 -9.55 -0.85
CA HIS A 329 1.33 -9.29 -2.08
C HIS A 329 0.85 -7.84 -2.20
N HIS A 330 0.43 -7.19 -1.12
CA HIS A 330 0.05 -5.76 -1.13
C HIS A 330 1.22 -4.77 -0.99
N SER A 331 2.46 -5.26 -1.02
CA SER A 331 3.64 -4.40 -0.93
C SER A 331 3.66 -3.32 -2.02
N PRO A 332 4.21 -2.13 -1.75
CA PRO A 332 4.44 -1.08 -2.74
C PRO A 332 5.68 -1.34 -3.59
N HIS A 333 6.31 -2.51 -3.49
CA HIS A 333 7.45 -2.91 -4.30
C HIS A 333 7.05 -4.06 -5.21
N ARG A 334 7.28 -3.90 -6.52
CA ARG A 334 6.77 -4.82 -7.53
C ARG A 334 7.28 -6.25 -7.35
N GLU A 335 8.54 -6.40 -6.97
CA GLU A 335 9.18 -7.68 -6.69
C GLU A 335 8.54 -8.43 -5.52
N GLU A 336 7.88 -7.72 -4.62
CA GLU A 336 7.10 -8.28 -3.51
C GLU A 336 5.62 -8.44 -3.89
N THR A 337 5.02 -7.47 -4.60
CA THR A 337 3.61 -7.54 -5.02
C THR A 337 3.34 -8.70 -5.96
N ASP A 338 4.25 -8.97 -6.90
CA ASP A 338 4.10 -10.01 -7.91
C ASP A 338 4.38 -11.42 -7.34
N THR A 339 3.91 -11.70 -6.12
CA THR A 339 4.08 -12.94 -5.36
C THR A 339 2.77 -13.33 -4.66
N ASN A 340 2.63 -14.59 -4.23
CA ASN A 340 1.50 -15.10 -3.44
C ASN A 340 0.10 -14.80 -4.04
N TYR A 341 -0.15 -15.26 -5.27
CA TYR A 341 -1.41 -15.02 -6.00
C TYR A 341 -2.56 -15.96 -5.57
N GLY A 342 -2.29 -16.98 -4.77
CA GLY A 342 -3.32 -17.93 -4.33
C GLY A 342 -4.38 -17.25 -3.47
N GLU A 343 -5.65 -17.54 -3.75
CA GLU A 343 -6.78 -16.96 -3.00
C GLU A 343 -7.05 -17.76 -1.73
N VAL A 344 -7.02 -19.10 -1.85
CA VAL A 344 -7.19 -20.03 -0.74
C VAL A 344 -5.91 -20.79 -0.44
N THR A 345 -5.25 -21.37 -1.44
CA THR A 345 -4.08 -22.25 -1.24
C THR A 345 -2.79 -21.61 -1.74
N VAL A 346 -1.64 -22.08 -1.25
CA VAL A 346 -0.32 -21.68 -1.80
C VAL A 346 0.26 -22.70 -2.78
N ALA A 347 -0.52 -23.73 -3.13
CA ALA A 347 -0.03 -24.84 -3.95
C ALA A 347 0.46 -24.34 -5.32
N TRP A 348 -0.33 -23.48 -5.95
CA TRP A 348 -0.03 -22.90 -7.26
C TRP A 348 1.10 -21.88 -7.22
N ASP A 349 1.21 -21.11 -6.13
CA ASP A 349 2.36 -20.22 -5.95
C ASP A 349 3.68 -20.98 -5.83
N ARG A 350 3.67 -22.16 -5.20
CA ARG A 350 4.85 -23.02 -5.18
C ARG A 350 5.16 -23.62 -6.54
N LEU A 351 4.13 -24.16 -7.20
CA LEU A 351 4.31 -24.78 -8.51
C LEU A 351 4.84 -23.77 -9.54
N PHE A 352 4.37 -22.54 -9.48
CA PHE A 352 4.72 -21.50 -10.43
C PHE A 352 5.81 -20.53 -9.98
N GLY A 353 6.46 -20.79 -8.83
CA GLY A 353 7.60 -20.02 -8.33
C GLY A 353 7.26 -18.59 -7.88
N SER A 354 6.02 -18.33 -7.45
CA SER A 354 5.58 -17.04 -6.88
C SER A 354 5.40 -17.05 -5.37
N TYR A 355 5.70 -18.16 -4.68
CA TYR A 355 5.59 -18.25 -3.22
C TYR A 355 6.74 -17.51 -2.51
N VAL A 356 6.41 -16.47 -1.75
CA VAL A 356 7.36 -15.74 -0.90
C VAL A 356 6.85 -15.68 0.53
N PHE A 357 7.66 -16.17 1.47
CA PHE A 357 7.29 -16.19 2.88
C PHE A 357 8.48 -15.91 3.80
N HIS A 358 8.44 -14.73 4.43
CA HIS A 358 9.27 -14.43 5.59
C HIS A 358 8.34 -14.05 6.76
N PRO A 359 8.30 -14.86 7.84
CA PRO A 359 7.45 -14.58 8.99
C PRO A 359 7.69 -13.18 9.52
N ARG A 360 6.63 -12.38 9.64
CA ARG A 360 6.70 -10.98 10.13
C ARG A 360 7.60 -10.05 9.31
N GLY A 361 8.04 -10.46 8.14
CA GLY A 361 8.91 -9.66 7.27
C GLY A 361 8.15 -8.72 6.35
N ALA A 362 6.84 -8.91 6.18
CA ALA A 362 6.03 -8.07 5.30
C ALA A 362 6.04 -6.61 5.76
N ARG A 363 6.04 -5.70 4.80
CA ARG A 363 6.09 -4.26 5.04
C ARG A 363 4.80 -3.76 5.67
N ARG A 364 4.93 -2.63 6.38
CA ARG A 364 3.81 -1.93 7.04
C ARG A 364 3.28 -0.74 6.24
N ASN A 365 4.05 -0.28 5.26
CA ASN A 365 3.59 0.69 4.28
C ASN A 365 3.15 -0.11 3.06
N LEU A 366 1.86 0.00 2.70
CA LEU A 366 1.25 -0.73 1.58
C LEU A 366 0.75 0.26 0.53
N GLY A 367 0.27 -0.26 -0.59
CA GLY A 367 -0.36 0.53 -1.65
C GLY A 367 0.42 0.51 -2.97
N LEU A 368 0.00 1.36 -3.91
CA LEU A 368 0.55 1.45 -5.26
C LEU A 368 1.84 2.29 -5.29
N GLY A 369 2.96 1.73 -4.83
CA GLY A 369 4.26 2.44 -4.84
C GLY A 369 4.92 2.59 -6.22
N TYR A 370 4.53 1.76 -7.20
CA TYR A 370 5.20 1.65 -8.51
C TYR A 370 4.23 1.76 -9.70
N THR A 371 3.00 2.21 -9.48
CA THR A 371 2.01 2.41 -10.55
C THR A 371 1.41 3.79 -10.48
N VAL A 372 0.71 4.20 -11.54
CA VAL A 372 -0.11 5.41 -11.49
C VAL A 372 -1.08 5.29 -10.31
N PRO A 373 -1.16 6.29 -9.42
CA PRO A 373 -2.09 6.24 -8.30
C PRO A 373 -3.53 6.14 -8.78
N VAL A 374 -4.31 5.25 -8.17
CA VAL A 374 -5.77 5.24 -8.32
C VAL A 374 -6.35 6.44 -7.58
N SER A 375 -7.31 7.13 -8.19
CA SER A 375 -7.95 8.28 -7.55
C SER A 375 -8.56 7.93 -6.20
N ARG A 376 -8.47 8.88 -5.26
CA ARG A 376 -9.15 8.80 -3.96
C ARG A 376 -10.62 9.21 -4.04
N HIS A 377 -11.09 9.71 -5.18
CA HIS A 377 -12.51 10.00 -5.40
C HIS A 377 -13.20 8.78 -6.01
N LEU A 378 -14.29 8.33 -5.39
CA LEU A 378 -14.99 7.09 -5.78
C LEU A 378 -15.32 7.01 -7.28
N ALA A 379 -15.91 8.08 -7.84
CA ALA A 379 -16.32 8.09 -9.25
C ALA A 379 -15.11 7.94 -10.19
N GLU A 380 -14.01 8.62 -9.88
CA GLU A 380 -12.77 8.52 -10.64
C GLU A 380 -12.08 7.17 -10.44
N ALA A 381 -12.14 6.58 -9.24
CA ALA A 381 -11.60 5.24 -8.99
C ALA A 381 -12.31 4.15 -9.81
N ILE A 382 -13.57 4.37 -10.19
CA ILE A 382 -14.34 3.50 -11.09
C ILE A 382 -14.05 3.84 -12.55
N TRP A 383 -13.95 5.12 -12.91
CA TRP A 383 -13.77 5.56 -14.29
C TRP A 383 -12.34 5.40 -14.82
N GLN A 384 -11.33 5.73 -14.01
CA GLN A 384 -9.92 5.70 -14.40
C GLN A 384 -9.50 4.34 -14.98
N PRO A 385 -9.85 3.18 -14.38
CA PRO A 385 -9.55 1.87 -14.96
C PRO A 385 -10.11 1.63 -16.36
N LEU A 386 -11.18 2.34 -16.77
CA LEU A 386 -11.76 2.26 -18.12
C LEU A 386 -10.99 3.10 -19.15
N THR A 387 -10.08 3.97 -18.70
CA THR A 387 -9.24 4.81 -19.56
C THR A 387 -7.78 4.32 -19.66
N PRO A 388 -7.06 4.65 -20.75
CA PRO A 388 -5.61 4.42 -20.84
C PRO A 388 -4.76 5.10 -19.76
N ALA A 389 -5.33 5.89 -18.83
CA ALA A 389 -4.57 6.49 -17.74
C ALA A 389 -4.27 5.53 -16.57
N GLY A 390 -4.92 4.36 -16.51
CA GLY A 390 -4.75 3.39 -15.41
C GLY A 390 -3.55 2.43 -15.52
N HIS A 391 -2.58 2.69 -16.41
CA HIS A 391 -1.53 1.70 -16.69
C HIS A 391 -0.55 1.48 -15.53
N ARG A 392 -0.05 0.25 -15.45
CA ARG A 392 1.11 -0.13 -14.64
C ARG A 392 2.33 0.62 -15.18
N ALA A 393 3.09 1.30 -14.34
CA ALA A 393 4.34 1.91 -14.78
C ALA A 393 5.31 0.78 -15.17
N GLY A 394 5.99 0.91 -16.32
CA GLY A 394 7.01 -0.05 -16.72
C GLY A 394 8.15 -0.11 -15.70
N PRO A 395 9.01 -1.14 -15.72
CA PRO A 395 10.16 -1.23 -14.82
C PRO A 395 11.12 -0.03 -14.93
N GLU A 396 11.01 0.77 -15.98
CA GLU A 396 11.81 1.97 -16.23
C GLU A 396 11.15 3.28 -15.76
N ASN A 397 9.88 3.25 -15.38
CA ASN A 397 9.24 4.41 -14.74
C ASN A 397 9.58 4.42 -13.25
N ARG A 398 10.84 4.76 -12.94
CA ARG A 398 11.15 5.37 -11.65
C ARG A 398 10.19 6.54 -11.49
N ILE A 399 9.42 6.49 -10.40
CA ILE A 399 8.73 7.61 -9.76
C ILE A 399 8.35 8.68 -10.79
N VAL A 400 7.14 8.60 -11.35
CA VAL A 400 6.53 9.81 -11.90
C VAL A 400 6.45 10.78 -10.74
N SER A 401 7.47 11.64 -10.63
CA SER A 401 7.40 12.87 -9.88
C SER A 401 6.11 13.52 -10.29
N LEU A 402 5.25 13.80 -9.31
CA LEU A 402 4.08 14.65 -9.50
C LEU A 402 4.49 15.85 -10.35
N PRO A 403 3.61 16.33 -11.26
CA PRO A 403 3.94 17.43 -12.17
C PRO A 403 4.64 18.55 -11.39
N GLU A 404 5.82 18.96 -11.88
CA GLU A 404 6.62 20.04 -11.30
C GLU A 404 5.74 21.27 -11.11
N GLY A 405 5.39 21.54 -9.85
CA GLY A 405 4.42 22.58 -9.50
C GLY A 405 3.95 22.54 -8.05
N VAL A 406 4.12 21.41 -7.33
CA VAL A 406 3.68 21.29 -5.93
C VAL A 406 4.80 20.94 -4.93
N THR A 407 6.03 20.68 -5.37
CA THR A 407 7.17 20.32 -4.46
C THR A 407 8.33 21.32 -4.45
N ALA A 408 8.17 22.54 -4.97
CA ALA A 408 9.28 23.50 -5.04
C ALA A 408 9.68 24.17 -3.70
N ILE A 409 9.05 23.85 -2.58
CA ILE A 409 9.35 24.51 -1.29
C ILE A 409 10.21 23.62 -0.37
N ALA A 410 10.23 22.30 -0.54
CA ALA A 410 10.97 21.40 0.36
C ALA A 410 12.40 21.06 -0.10
N ASP A 411 12.66 21.00 -1.41
CA ASP A 411 13.93 20.49 -1.94
C ASP A 411 15.05 21.55 -2.05
N ILE A 412 14.69 22.83 -2.07
CA ILE A 412 15.67 23.94 -2.12
C ILE A 412 16.41 24.09 -0.78
N GLU A 413 15.74 23.82 0.35
CA GLU A 413 16.38 23.88 1.67
C GLU A 413 17.37 22.73 1.91
N LEU A 414 17.11 21.53 1.37
CA LEU A 414 17.97 20.36 1.57
C LEU A 414 19.24 20.39 0.70
N ALA A 415 19.13 20.86 -0.55
CA ALA A 415 20.28 21.00 -1.44
C ALA A 415 21.24 22.12 -0.98
N ALA A 416 20.71 23.22 -0.44
CA ALA A 416 21.50 24.29 0.15
C ALA A 416 22.23 23.84 1.44
N LEU A 417 21.62 22.98 2.25
CA LEU A 417 22.25 22.43 3.45
C LEU A 417 23.39 21.44 3.14
N LEU A 418 23.26 20.64 2.07
CA LEU A 418 24.28 19.66 1.69
C LEU A 418 25.50 20.30 0.99
N ALA A 419 25.29 21.39 0.25
CA ALA A 419 26.40 22.16 -0.33
C ALA A 419 27.24 22.92 0.72
N ALA A 420 26.62 23.29 1.86
CA ALA A 420 27.30 24.01 2.93
C ALA A 420 28.14 23.14 3.87
N THR A 421 28.12 21.81 3.72
CA THR A 421 28.81 20.87 4.64
C THR A 421 29.88 20.00 3.97
N ALA A 422 30.11 20.14 2.66
CA ALA A 422 31.20 19.44 1.98
C ALA A 422 32.56 20.15 2.24
N PRO A 423 33.59 19.46 2.76
CA PRO A 423 34.92 20.03 2.86
C PRO A 423 35.49 20.25 1.45
N ALA A 424 35.96 21.47 1.18
CA ALA A 424 36.59 21.83 -0.08
C ALA A 424 37.88 21.02 -0.29
N HIS A 425 37.86 20.04 -1.17
CA HIS A 425 39.08 19.52 -1.79
C HIS A 425 39.62 20.60 -2.73
N GLY A 426 40.75 21.20 -2.35
CA GLY A 426 41.48 22.14 -3.19
C GLY A 426 42.06 21.45 -4.43
N PRO A 427 42.31 22.21 -5.53
CA PRO A 427 42.80 21.65 -6.77
C PRO A 427 44.24 21.15 -6.59
N GLU A 428 44.50 19.90 -6.97
CA GLU A 428 45.85 19.40 -7.22
C GLU A 428 46.55 20.31 -8.23
N ARG A 429 47.68 20.91 -7.81
CA ARG A 429 48.56 21.62 -8.72
C ARG A 429 49.32 20.60 -9.56
N ALA A 430 49.20 20.75 -10.88
CA ALA A 430 50.14 20.19 -11.83
C ALA A 430 51.58 20.59 -11.46
N ALA A 431 52.47 19.61 -11.38
CA ALA A 431 53.91 19.83 -11.28
C ALA A 431 54.52 19.56 -12.66
N ASP A 432 55.12 20.59 -13.26
CA ASP A 432 55.98 20.48 -14.43
C ASP A 432 57.28 19.73 -14.09
N PRO A 433 57.86 18.97 -15.03
CA PRO A 433 59.15 18.32 -14.85
C PRO A 433 60.28 19.21 -15.37
N VAL A 434 61.30 19.50 -14.53
CA VAL A 434 62.59 20.03 -14.99
C VAL A 434 63.74 19.16 -14.49
N HIS A 435 64.44 18.60 -15.49
CA HIS A 435 65.81 18.09 -15.60
C HIS A 435 66.70 17.80 -14.38
N GLY A 436 67.29 16.60 -14.41
CA GLY A 436 68.57 16.24 -13.79
C GLY A 436 69.21 15.04 -14.49
N MET A 437 70.43 15.25 -15.00
CA MET A 437 71.26 14.40 -15.88
C MET A 437 72.13 13.37 -15.12
N HIS A 438 72.59 12.33 -15.85
CA HIS A 438 73.82 11.50 -15.66
C HIS A 438 73.84 10.47 -14.48
N ALA A 439 74.40 9.26 -14.54
CA ALA A 439 75.28 8.55 -15.50
C ALA A 439 75.18 7.00 -15.36
N LYS A 440 75.70 6.33 -16.41
CA LYS A 440 75.99 4.90 -16.67
C LYS A 440 76.91 4.21 -15.63
N PRO A 441 77.18 2.87 -15.66
CA PRO A 441 77.62 2.04 -16.82
C PRO A 441 76.52 1.41 -17.68
#